data_AF-A0A2M6ZXU0-F1
#
_entry.id   AF-A0A2M6ZXU0-F1
#
_cell.length_a   1.000
_cell.length_b   1.000
_cell.length_c   1.000
_cell.angle_alpha   90.00
_cell.angle_beta   90.00
_cell.angle_gamma   90.00
#
_symmetry.space_group_name_H-M   'P 1'
#
loop_
_entity.id
_entity.type
_entity.pdbx_description
1 polymer ?
#
loop_
_entity_poly.entity_id
_entity_poly.type
_entity_poly.pdbx_seq_one_letter_code
_entity_poly.pdbx_strand_id
1 'polypeptide(L)'
;MVGSVELFGNRDYLHLLRKEIYTEKGFKKIPVKILNSDDSQILAFLQGYNACDGLKAGNQKTEFKSFTSNSSVLAAGLFYLIHKALNLRVTLHPEFRGDKVYYHLNINSDCKHGNKGEHLKKPLGQVKGVRKTDYVGWLFDLETESGTFSAGIGLSWIHNSPRRGETFVTRKITRAIASILSKKQDKLFLGNLEAKRDWSFAPECVEAMWLILNHDKAGDFVLGSGESHSVKEFVEKAFFYVGLDWKDYVKVDSKYYRPTEVENLIADASNAKKLLNWKPKIDFDDLIKIMIDADMESAGLKPIGEGLNVIERKFGKNKWWKGN
;
A
#
# COMPACT_ATOMS: atom_id res chain seq x y z
N MET A 1 -28.18 -6.43 -34.08
CA MET A 1 -27.16 -6.04 -35.07
C MET A 1 -25.97 -5.54 -34.27
N VAL A 2 -24.83 -6.22 -34.27
CA VAL A 2 -23.63 -5.66 -33.62
C VAL A 2 -23.10 -4.61 -34.60
N GLY A 3 -23.23 -3.33 -34.26
CA GLY A 3 -22.73 -2.26 -35.10
C GLY A 3 -21.21 -2.34 -35.17
N SER A 4 -20.65 -2.58 -36.35
CA SER A 4 -19.21 -2.46 -36.59
C SER A 4 -18.90 -1.04 -37.04
N VAL A 5 -18.03 -0.35 -36.32
CA VAL A 5 -17.44 0.91 -36.79
C VAL A 5 -16.15 0.57 -37.51
N GLU A 6 -16.15 0.71 -38.84
CA GLU A 6 -14.93 0.61 -39.63
C GLU A 6 -14.16 1.93 -39.54
N LEU A 7 -13.09 1.92 -38.75
CA LEU A 7 -12.21 3.08 -38.61
C LEU A 7 -11.21 3.10 -39.78
N PHE A 8 -11.55 3.82 -40.84
CA PHE A 8 -10.63 4.12 -41.95
C PHE A 8 -9.72 5.28 -41.53
N GLY A 9 -8.40 5.06 -41.41
CA GLY A 9 -7.46 6.12 -41.01
C GLY A 9 -6.02 5.68 -40.78
N ASN A 10 -5.18 6.63 -40.35
CA ASN A 10 -3.76 6.41 -40.00
C ASN A 10 -3.63 5.33 -38.91
N ARG A 11 -2.80 4.31 -39.17
CA ARG A 11 -2.54 3.18 -38.24
C ARG A 11 -2.09 3.64 -36.86
N ASP A 12 -1.38 4.76 -36.77
CA ASP A 12 -0.91 5.32 -35.49
C ASP A 12 -2.08 5.72 -34.57
N TYR A 13 -3.19 6.18 -35.14
CA TYR A 13 -4.38 6.53 -34.38
C TYR A 13 -5.07 5.28 -33.78
N LEU A 14 -5.06 4.16 -34.51
CA LEU A 14 -5.58 2.88 -34.01
C LEU A 14 -4.74 2.37 -32.83
N HIS A 15 -3.42 2.61 -32.85
CA HIS A 15 -2.54 2.28 -31.72
C HIS A 15 -2.87 3.10 -30.47
N LEU A 16 -3.17 4.38 -30.61
CA LEU A 16 -3.63 5.24 -29.50
C LEU A 16 -4.98 4.75 -28.94
N LEU A 17 -5.96 4.50 -29.80
CA LEU A 17 -7.28 3.98 -29.37
C LEU A 17 -7.17 2.62 -28.69
N ARG A 18 -6.27 1.75 -29.16
CA ARG A 18 -6.03 0.46 -28.50
C ARG A 18 -5.56 0.64 -27.06
N LYS A 19 -4.66 1.60 -26.78
CA LYS A 19 -4.18 1.90 -25.43
C LYS A 19 -5.26 2.46 -24.52
N GLU A 20 -6.30 3.09 -25.07
CA GLU A 20 -7.46 3.56 -24.32
C GLU A 20 -8.40 2.41 -23.92
N ILE A 21 -8.62 1.43 -24.81
CA ILE A 21 -9.65 0.40 -24.62
C ILE A 21 -9.08 -0.92 -24.07
N TYR A 22 -7.76 -1.14 -24.19
CA TYR A 22 -7.08 -2.33 -23.70
C TYR A 22 -5.94 -1.99 -22.73
N THR A 23 -5.66 -2.91 -21.81
CA THR A 23 -4.43 -2.90 -21.01
C THR A 23 -3.25 -3.38 -21.86
N GLU A 24 -2.02 -3.18 -21.36
CA GLU A 24 -0.82 -3.72 -22.01
C GLU A 24 -0.86 -5.24 -22.16
N LYS A 25 -1.53 -5.93 -21.23
CA LYS A 25 -1.76 -7.38 -21.25
C LYS A 25 -2.94 -7.81 -22.15
N GLY A 26 -3.55 -6.88 -22.88
CA GLY A 26 -4.63 -7.17 -23.83
C GLY A 26 -6.02 -7.37 -23.22
N PHE A 27 -6.21 -7.04 -21.93
CA PHE A 27 -7.54 -7.06 -21.32
C PHE A 27 -8.33 -5.81 -21.67
N LYS A 28 -9.62 -5.94 -22.00
CA LYS A 28 -10.51 -4.77 -22.18
C LYS A 28 -10.55 -3.93 -20.90
N LYS A 29 -10.70 -2.62 -21.01
CA LYS A 29 -10.88 -1.69 -19.88
C LYS A 29 -11.83 -0.55 -20.27
N ILE A 30 -12.35 0.13 -19.26
CA ILE A 30 -13.03 1.42 -19.48
C ILE A 30 -11.97 2.46 -19.88
N PRO A 31 -12.17 3.23 -20.96
CA PRO A 31 -11.27 4.31 -21.33
C PRO A 31 -11.11 5.34 -20.22
N VAL A 32 -9.91 5.88 -20.04
CA VAL A 32 -9.60 6.79 -18.92
C VAL A 32 -10.46 8.05 -18.98
N LYS A 33 -10.74 8.53 -20.20
CA LYS A 33 -11.66 9.64 -20.45
C LYS A 33 -13.10 9.41 -19.96
N ILE A 34 -13.56 8.16 -19.93
CA ILE A 34 -14.90 7.81 -19.42
C ILE A 34 -14.89 7.65 -17.90
N LEU A 35 -13.80 7.12 -17.32
CA LEU A 35 -13.68 7.02 -15.86
C LEU A 35 -13.73 8.39 -15.18
N ASN A 36 -13.14 9.40 -15.81
CA ASN A 36 -13.01 10.75 -15.28
C ASN A 36 -14.06 11.73 -15.83
N SER A 37 -15.04 11.26 -16.61
CA SER A 37 -16.08 12.13 -17.17
C SER A 37 -17.19 12.46 -16.16
N ASP A 38 -18.05 13.40 -16.55
CA ASP A 38 -19.32 13.66 -15.90
C ASP A 38 -20.31 12.49 -16.06
N ASP A 39 -21.37 12.53 -15.26
CA ASP A 39 -22.35 11.43 -15.19
C ASP A 39 -23.12 11.23 -16.50
N SER A 40 -23.30 12.27 -17.32
CA SER A 40 -23.99 12.16 -18.60
C SER A 40 -23.19 11.35 -19.62
N GLN A 41 -21.87 11.55 -19.67
CA GLN A 41 -20.96 10.79 -20.54
C GLN A 41 -20.81 9.34 -20.06
N ILE A 42 -20.79 9.13 -18.74
CA ILE A 42 -20.79 7.78 -18.15
C ILE A 42 -22.09 7.04 -18.51
N LEU A 43 -23.24 7.71 -18.37
CA LEU A 43 -24.54 7.14 -18.69
C LEU A 43 -24.62 6.75 -20.17
N ALA A 44 -24.20 7.63 -21.08
CA ALA A 44 -24.17 7.35 -22.51
C ALA A 44 -23.26 6.16 -22.84
N PHE A 45 -22.09 6.05 -22.19
CA PHE A 45 -21.21 4.90 -22.33
C PHE A 45 -21.89 3.61 -21.85
N LEU A 46 -22.51 3.62 -20.68
CA LEU A 46 -23.22 2.45 -20.12
C LEU A 46 -24.39 2.02 -21.01
N GLN A 47 -25.13 2.97 -21.60
CA GLN A 47 -26.22 2.68 -22.54
C GLN A 47 -25.70 2.00 -23.80
N GLY A 48 -24.62 2.54 -24.38
CA GLY A 48 -23.96 1.95 -25.54
C GLY A 48 -23.42 0.55 -25.25
N TYR A 49 -22.78 0.37 -24.10
CA TYR A 49 -22.28 -0.93 -23.64
C TYR A 49 -23.44 -1.92 -23.43
N ASN A 50 -24.52 -1.50 -22.78
CA ASN A 50 -25.70 -2.32 -22.53
C ASN A 50 -26.41 -2.77 -23.81
N ALA A 51 -26.48 -1.90 -24.82
CA ALA A 51 -27.05 -2.23 -26.12
C ALA A 51 -26.24 -3.33 -26.85
N CYS A 52 -24.93 -3.40 -26.63
CA CYS A 52 -24.04 -4.34 -27.29
C CYS A 52 -23.84 -5.65 -26.51
N ASP A 53 -23.53 -5.54 -25.22
CA ASP A 53 -23.02 -6.61 -24.36
C ASP A 53 -23.92 -6.91 -23.14
N GLY A 54 -25.09 -6.26 -23.04
CA GLY A 54 -26.10 -6.62 -22.04
C GLY A 54 -26.64 -8.04 -22.24
N LEU A 55 -26.83 -8.80 -21.15
CA LEU A 55 -27.34 -10.17 -21.24
C LEU A 55 -28.68 -10.22 -22.01
N LYS A 56 -28.76 -11.10 -23.02
CA LYS A 56 -29.94 -11.20 -23.90
C LYS A 56 -31.18 -11.75 -23.19
N ALA A 57 -30.97 -12.66 -22.25
CA ALA A 57 -32.01 -13.27 -21.42
C ALA A 57 -31.78 -12.89 -19.94
N GLY A 58 -32.80 -12.31 -19.32
CA GLY A 58 -32.79 -11.94 -17.91
C GLY A 58 -34.16 -11.40 -17.50
N ASN A 59 -34.55 -11.63 -16.24
CA ASN A 59 -35.84 -11.19 -15.68
C ASN A 59 -35.81 -9.71 -15.22
N GLN A 60 -34.84 -8.93 -15.68
CA GLN A 60 -34.67 -7.53 -15.28
C GLN A 60 -35.69 -6.65 -15.97
N LYS A 61 -36.34 -5.78 -15.18
CA LYS A 61 -37.31 -4.78 -15.66
C LYS A 61 -36.68 -3.40 -15.92
N THR A 62 -35.40 -3.23 -15.61
CA THR A 62 -34.63 -1.98 -15.73
C THR A 62 -33.98 -1.85 -17.11
N GLU A 63 -33.65 -0.62 -17.51
CA GLU A 63 -32.95 -0.32 -18.77
C GLU A 63 -31.61 -1.07 -18.87
N PHE A 64 -30.84 -1.07 -17.78
CA PHE A 64 -29.53 -1.72 -17.71
C PHE A 64 -29.65 -3.19 -17.33
N LYS A 65 -29.04 -4.04 -18.15
CA LYS A 65 -28.98 -5.48 -17.97
C LYS A 65 -27.69 -5.89 -17.27
N SER A 66 -27.69 -7.08 -16.67
CA SER A 66 -26.46 -7.71 -16.17
C SER A 66 -25.43 -7.90 -17.28
N PHE A 67 -24.15 -7.94 -16.91
CA PHE A 67 -23.02 -8.10 -17.83
C PHE A 67 -22.18 -9.33 -17.49
N THR A 68 -21.44 -9.83 -18.48
CA THR A 68 -20.40 -10.84 -18.28
C THR A 68 -19.16 -10.43 -19.05
N SER A 69 -17.99 -10.47 -18.39
CA SER A 69 -16.71 -10.08 -18.99
C SER A 69 -15.63 -11.07 -18.56
N ASN A 70 -14.70 -11.41 -19.45
CA ASN A 70 -13.48 -12.15 -19.10
C ASN A 70 -12.30 -11.24 -18.72
N SER A 71 -12.51 -9.92 -18.73
CA SER A 71 -11.56 -8.93 -18.24
C SER A 71 -11.96 -8.47 -16.85
N SER A 72 -11.07 -8.70 -15.88
CA SER A 72 -11.20 -8.21 -14.50
C SER A 72 -11.22 -6.69 -14.42
N VAL A 73 -10.41 -6.03 -15.25
CA VAL A 73 -10.29 -4.57 -15.31
C VAL A 73 -11.55 -3.93 -15.87
N LEU A 74 -12.13 -4.52 -16.92
CA LEU A 74 -13.41 -4.05 -17.46
C LEU A 74 -14.54 -4.26 -16.44
N ALA A 75 -14.57 -5.42 -15.78
CA ALA A 75 -15.56 -5.73 -14.76
C ALA A 75 -15.52 -4.72 -13.59
N ALA A 76 -14.33 -4.41 -13.09
CA ALA A 76 -14.15 -3.40 -12.04
C ALA A 76 -14.59 -2.00 -12.51
N GLY A 77 -14.24 -1.62 -13.74
CA GLY A 77 -14.64 -0.33 -14.30
C GLY A 77 -16.16 -0.21 -14.47
N LEU A 78 -16.83 -1.23 -15.02
CA LEU A 78 -18.29 -1.25 -15.14
C LEU A 78 -18.97 -1.17 -13.78
N PHE A 79 -18.47 -1.92 -12.78
CA PHE A 79 -18.98 -1.85 -11.41
C PHE A 79 -18.91 -0.40 -10.86
N TYR A 80 -17.77 0.27 -11.03
CA TYR A 80 -17.59 1.65 -10.60
C TYR A 80 -18.55 2.61 -11.31
N LEU A 81 -18.66 2.52 -12.64
CA LEU A 81 -19.54 3.39 -13.43
C LEU A 81 -21.01 3.23 -13.05
N ILE A 82 -21.48 1.98 -12.88
CA ILE A 82 -22.87 1.70 -12.48
C ILE A 82 -23.15 2.26 -11.08
N HIS A 83 -22.23 2.05 -10.14
CA HIS A 83 -22.39 2.57 -8.79
C HIS A 83 -22.42 4.11 -8.77
N LYS A 84 -21.51 4.75 -9.51
CA LYS A 84 -21.41 6.22 -9.59
C LYS A 84 -22.62 6.86 -10.27
N ALA A 85 -22.97 6.43 -11.48
CA ALA A 85 -23.96 7.11 -12.31
C ALA A 85 -25.41 6.67 -12.05
N LEU A 86 -25.62 5.42 -11.63
CA LEU A 86 -26.97 4.85 -11.49
C LEU A 86 -27.37 4.60 -10.03
N ASN A 87 -26.42 4.65 -9.10
CA ASN A 87 -26.61 4.28 -7.70
C ASN A 87 -27.29 2.91 -7.51
N LEU A 88 -27.13 2.01 -8.49
CA LEU A 88 -27.69 0.67 -8.46
C LEU A 88 -26.75 -0.27 -7.72
N ARG A 89 -27.32 -1.20 -6.95
CA ARG A 89 -26.56 -2.25 -6.30
C ARG A 89 -26.15 -3.30 -7.34
N VAL A 90 -24.85 -3.51 -7.48
CA VAL A 90 -24.27 -4.57 -8.32
C VAL A 90 -23.66 -5.63 -7.43
N THR A 91 -23.86 -6.90 -7.79
CA THR A 91 -23.11 -8.02 -7.19
C THR A 91 -22.18 -8.60 -8.24
N LEU A 92 -20.91 -8.78 -7.89
CA LEU A 92 -19.87 -9.28 -8.79
C LEU A 92 -19.48 -10.70 -8.37
N HIS A 93 -19.56 -11.66 -9.30
CA HIS A 93 -19.16 -13.05 -9.05
C HIS A 93 -18.19 -13.54 -10.12
N PRO A 94 -17.03 -14.11 -9.74
CA PRO A 94 -16.19 -14.84 -10.67
C PRO A 94 -16.75 -16.26 -10.93
N GLU A 95 -16.76 -16.68 -12.18
CA GLU A 95 -17.04 -18.05 -12.64
C GLU A 95 -15.80 -18.58 -13.36
N PHE A 96 -15.31 -19.73 -12.90
CA PHE A 96 -14.15 -20.40 -13.49
C PHE A 96 -14.63 -21.43 -14.52
N ARG A 97 -14.21 -21.26 -15.79
CA ARG A 97 -14.51 -22.17 -16.91
C ARG A 97 -13.21 -22.66 -17.52
N GLY A 98 -12.68 -23.77 -16.99
CA GLY A 98 -11.33 -24.22 -17.30
C GLY A 98 -10.30 -23.15 -16.89
N ASP A 99 -9.39 -22.81 -17.79
CA ASP A 99 -8.33 -21.82 -17.54
C ASP A 99 -8.80 -20.35 -17.64
N LYS A 100 -10.08 -20.11 -17.90
CA LYS A 100 -10.64 -18.76 -18.08
C LYS A 100 -11.54 -18.39 -16.91
N VAL A 101 -11.38 -17.16 -16.43
CA VAL A 101 -12.26 -16.54 -15.44
C VAL A 101 -13.21 -15.59 -16.14
N TYR A 102 -14.50 -15.73 -15.85
CA TYR A 102 -15.54 -14.81 -16.26
C TYR A 102 -16.09 -14.09 -15.04
N TYR A 103 -16.38 -12.80 -15.18
CA TYR A 103 -16.90 -11.94 -14.14
C TYR A 103 -18.34 -11.59 -14.48
N HIS A 104 -19.27 -12.06 -13.66
CA HIS A 104 -20.70 -11.80 -13.79
C HIS A 104 -21.06 -10.59 -12.93
N LEU A 105 -21.52 -9.52 -13.58
CA LEU A 105 -22.04 -8.33 -12.92
C LEU A 105 -23.55 -8.42 -12.90
N ASN A 106 -24.10 -8.78 -11.74
CA ASN A 106 -25.53 -8.82 -11.52
C ASN A 106 -26.03 -7.45 -11.05
N ILE A 107 -26.67 -6.72 -11.95
CA ILE A 107 -27.31 -5.44 -11.63
C ILE A 107 -28.67 -5.75 -11.01
N ASN A 108 -28.88 -5.35 -9.77
CA ASN A 108 -30.18 -5.53 -9.16
C ASN A 108 -31.19 -4.57 -9.78
N SER A 109 -32.33 -5.09 -10.20
CA SER A 109 -33.47 -4.26 -10.59
C SER A 109 -33.89 -3.40 -9.40
N ASP A 110 -34.35 -2.17 -9.65
CA ASP A 110 -35.16 -1.43 -8.69
C ASP A 110 -36.49 -2.15 -8.52
N CYS A 111 -36.54 -3.16 -7.65
CA CYS A 111 -37.75 -3.89 -7.38
C CYS A 111 -38.74 -3.00 -6.60
N LYS A 112 -39.69 -2.40 -7.30
CA LYS A 112 -41.02 -2.12 -6.75
C LYS A 112 -42.08 -2.86 -7.58
N HIS A 113 -42.65 -3.91 -6.98
CA HIS A 113 -44.10 -4.17 -6.81
C HIS A 113 -44.31 -5.51 -6.08
N GLY A 114 -44.87 -5.45 -4.86
CA GLY A 114 -45.41 -6.59 -4.09
C GLY A 114 -44.63 -7.02 -2.83
N ASN A 115 -45.34 -7.69 -1.89
CA ASN A 115 -44.82 -8.16 -0.59
C ASN A 115 -43.99 -9.47 -0.69
N LYS A 116 -43.76 -9.98 -1.91
CA LYS A 116 -43.05 -11.24 -2.13
C LYS A 116 -41.55 -11.04 -1.88
N GLY A 117 -41.02 -11.70 -0.86
CA GLY A 117 -39.63 -11.53 -0.41
C GLY A 117 -39.40 -10.38 0.57
N GLU A 118 -40.47 -9.73 1.06
CA GLU A 118 -40.35 -8.70 2.09
C GLU A 118 -39.81 -9.27 3.41
N HIS A 119 -40.15 -10.52 3.75
CA HIS A 119 -39.53 -11.26 4.85
C HIS A 119 -38.02 -11.55 4.66
N LEU A 120 -37.49 -11.43 3.44
CA LEU A 120 -36.06 -11.53 3.15
C LEU A 120 -35.36 -10.16 3.22
N LYS A 121 -36.12 -9.04 3.18
CA LYS A 121 -35.58 -7.69 3.39
C LYS A 121 -35.23 -7.52 4.86
N LYS A 122 -33.97 -7.81 5.17
CA LYS A 122 -33.37 -7.48 6.46
C LYS A 122 -32.75 -6.09 6.35
N PRO A 123 -33.00 -5.16 7.29
CA PRO A 123 -32.26 -3.90 7.34
C PRO A 123 -30.75 -4.19 7.26
N LEU A 124 -30.01 -3.41 6.48
CA LEU A 124 -28.55 -3.66 6.30
C LEU A 124 -27.79 -3.61 7.63
N GLY A 125 -28.28 -2.83 8.61
CA GLY A 125 -27.77 -2.78 9.97
C GLY A 125 -28.42 -3.78 10.95
N GLN A 126 -29.30 -4.68 10.48
CA GLN A 126 -29.90 -5.68 11.34
C GLN A 126 -28.85 -6.72 11.73
N VAL A 127 -28.43 -6.67 12.99
CA VAL A 127 -27.55 -7.66 13.60
C VAL A 127 -28.28 -9.01 13.61
N LYS A 128 -27.81 -9.96 12.76
CA LYS A 128 -28.41 -11.30 12.61
C LYS A 128 -28.04 -12.26 13.73
N GLY A 129 -27.02 -11.90 14.51
CA GLY A 129 -26.53 -12.64 15.66
C GLY A 129 -25.26 -11.98 16.15
N VAL A 130 -25.18 -11.75 17.46
CA VAL A 130 -23.92 -11.35 18.12
C VAL A 130 -23.31 -12.64 18.63
N ARG A 131 -22.17 -13.04 18.06
CA ARG A 131 -21.32 -14.06 18.65
C ARG A 131 -20.15 -13.34 19.26
N LYS A 132 -19.86 -13.64 20.53
CA LYS A 132 -18.63 -13.18 21.14
C LYS A 132 -17.51 -14.00 20.50
N THR A 133 -16.74 -13.33 19.66
CA THR A 133 -15.51 -13.88 19.10
C THR A 133 -14.39 -13.07 19.72
N ASP A 134 -13.61 -13.70 20.59
CA ASP A 134 -12.46 -13.05 21.19
C ASP A 134 -11.39 -12.95 20.09
N TYR A 135 -11.28 -11.77 19.48
CA TYR A 135 -10.35 -11.50 18.38
C TYR A 135 -9.82 -10.06 18.43
N VAL A 136 -8.50 -9.91 18.30
CA VAL A 136 -7.80 -8.63 18.25
C VAL A 136 -6.78 -8.71 17.11
N GLY A 137 -7.05 -8.09 15.95
CA GLY A 137 -6.10 -8.10 14.81
C GLY A 137 -6.72 -7.91 13.41
N TRP A 138 -5.93 -8.17 12.36
CA TRP A 138 -6.35 -8.18 10.95
C TRP A 138 -6.54 -9.60 10.41
N LEU A 139 -7.63 -9.84 9.68
CA LEU A 139 -7.95 -11.14 9.09
C LEU A 139 -7.23 -11.33 7.73
N PHE A 140 -6.47 -12.41 7.60
CA PHE A 140 -5.89 -12.88 6.33
C PHE A 140 -6.44 -14.28 6.02
N ASP A 141 -6.87 -14.49 4.77
CA ASP A 141 -7.42 -15.76 4.28
C ASP A 141 -6.44 -16.38 3.27
N LEU A 142 -5.62 -17.32 3.74
CA LEU A 142 -4.66 -18.08 2.95
C LEU A 142 -4.61 -19.53 3.49
N GLU A 143 -4.68 -20.50 2.57
CA GLU A 143 -4.64 -21.94 2.88
C GLU A 143 -3.19 -22.46 2.73
N THR A 144 -2.65 -23.09 3.78
CA THR A 144 -1.37 -23.82 3.75
C THR A 144 -1.63 -25.32 3.87
N GLU A 145 -0.75 -26.16 3.30
CA GLU A 145 -0.85 -27.63 3.37
C GLU A 145 -0.90 -28.19 4.81
N SER A 146 -0.38 -27.43 5.79
CA SER A 146 -0.39 -27.81 7.22
C SER A 146 -1.69 -27.46 7.95
N GLY A 147 -2.63 -26.75 7.32
CA GLY A 147 -3.83 -26.22 7.97
C GLY A 147 -3.55 -25.17 9.06
N THR A 148 -2.29 -24.75 9.22
CA THR A 148 -1.85 -23.73 10.19
C THR A 148 -1.04 -22.68 9.44
N PHE A 149 -1.54 -21.45 9.43
CA PHE A 149 -0.85 -20.30 8.86
C PHE A 149 -0.38 -19.40 10.01
N SER A 150 0.94 -19.28 10.19
CA SER A 150 1.55 -18.24 11.04
C SER A 150 1.40 -16.89 10.33
N ALA A 151 0.21 -16.30 10.44
CA ALA A 151 -0.09 -15.01 9.86
C ALA A 151 0.53 -13.87 10.68
N GLY A 152 1.47 -13.15 10.07
CA GLY A 152 1.57 -11.71 10.23
C GLY A 152 2.44 -11.16 11.37
N ILE A 153 3.13 -10.07 11.04
CA ILE A 153 3.63 -9.13 12.02
C ILE A 153 2.40 -8.38 12.55
N GLY A 154 2.03 -8.58 13.81
CA GLY A 154 0.86 -7.91 14.41
C GLY A 154 0.93 -6.38 14.23
N LEU A 155 2.13 -5.80 14.47
CA LEU A 155 2.50 -4.41 14.18
C LEU A 155 4.02 -4.29 13.96
N SER A 156 4.46 -3.81 12.79
CA SER A 156 5.86 -3.40 12.57
C SER A 156 5.94 -1.88 12.73
N TRP A 157 6.74 -1.42 13.68
CA TRP A 157 6.97 0.00 13.89
C TRP A 157 8.00 0.54 12.88
N ILE A 158 8.30 1.85 12.97
CA ILE A 158 9.05 2.57 11.93
C ILE A 158 10.46 1.98 11.77
N HIS A 159 10.66 1.22 10.70
CA HIS A 159 11.95 0.66 10.33
C HIS A 159 12.59 1.41 9.17
N ASN A 160 13.91 1.61 9.25
CA ASN A 160 14.68 2.44 8.34
C ASN A 160 15.89 1.68 7.80
N SER A 161 16.42 2.19 6.69
CA SER A 161 17.64 1.69 6.06
C SER A 161 18.11 2.70 5.00
N PRO A 162 19.30 2.51 4.43
CA PRO A 162 19.73 3.21 3.21
C PRO A 162 18.84 2.96 1.97
N ARG A 163 17.75 2.18 2.09
CA ARG A 163 16.76 1.98 1.02
C ARG A 163 15.39 2.59 1.37
N ARG A 164 15.27 3.28 2.50
CA ARG A 164 14.03 3.96 2.90
C ARG A 164 13.64 5.00 1.84
N GLY A 165 12.35 5.13 1.55
CA GLY A 165 11.85 6.12 0.59
C GLY A 165 12.20 7.56 1.00
N GLU A 166 12.55 8.39 0.02
CA GLU A 166 13.12 9.73 0.22
C GLU A 166 12.16 10.71 0.92
N THR A 167 10.86 10.42 0.89
CA THR A 167 9.81 11.24 1.51
C THR A 167 9.69 11.03 3.02
N PHE A 168 10.26 9.93 3.56
CA PHE A 168 10.24 9.67 5.00
C PHE A 168 11.29 10.49 5.73
N VAL A 169 10.96 10.96 6.94
CA VAL A 169 11.75 11.95 7.69
C VAL A 169 13.23 11.56 7.86
N THR A 170 13.52 10.32 8.22
CA THR A 170 14.89 9.81 8.41
C THR A 170 15.72 9.94 7.13
N ARG A 171 15.19 9.44 6.01
CA ARG A 171 15.86 9.49 4.71
C ARG A 171 15.95 10.90 4.15
N LYS A 172 14.92 11.72 4.37
CA LYS A 172 14.92 13.13 4.01
C LYS A 172 16.06 13.88 4.70
N ILE A 173 16.31 13.59 5.99
CA ILE A 173 17.41 14.19 6.75
C ILE A 173 18.77 13.74 6.21
N THR A 174 19.02 12.44 6.10
CA THR A 174 20.36 11.92 5.72
C THR A 174 20.74 12.30 4.29
N ARG A 175 19.80 12.29 3.34
CA ARG A 175 20.03 12.77 1.97
C ARG A 175 20.24 14.27 1.89
N ALA A 176 19.54 15.05 2.71
CA ALA A 176 19.74 16.49 2.76
C ALA A 176 21.14 16.82 3.30
N ILE A 177 21.63 16.11 4.32
CA ILE A 177 23.00 16.25 4.81
C ILE A 177 24.02 15.98 3.69
N ALA A 178 23.89 14.87 2.97
CA ALA A 178 24.77 14.57 1.82
C ALA A 178 24.68 15.65 0.72
N SER A 179 23.49 16.20 0.48
CA SER A 179 23.26 17.28 -0.48
C SER A 179 23.87 18.61 -0.02
N ILE A 180 23.83 18.92 1.28
CA ILE A 180 24.47 20.09 1.90
C ILE A 180 25.98 19.98 1.79
N LEU A 181 26.57 18.83 2.16
CA LEU A 181 28.00 18.58 2.06
C LEU A 181 28.52 18.68 0.61
N SER A 182 27.69 18.29 -0.36
CA SER A 182 27.99 18.43 -1.79
C SER A 182 27.59 19.79 -2.39
N LYS A 183 27.15 20.76 -1.56
CA LYS A 183 26.75 22.12 -1.95
C LYS A 183 25.59 22.19 -2.96
N LYS A 184 24.75 21.15 -3.00
CA LYS A 184 23.54 21.06 -3.85
C LYS A 184 22.27 21.56 -3.15
N GLN A 185 22.33 21.73 -1.83
CA GLN A 185 21.22 22.17 -1.00
C GLN A 185 21.74 23.08 0.11
N ASP A 186 21.05 24.17 0.42
CA ASP A 186 21.41 25.09 1.52
C ASP A 186 20.64 24.76 2.81
N LYS A 187 19.31 24.60 2.73
CA LYS A 187 18.45 24.37 3.90
C LYS A 187 17.64 23.09 3.81
N LEU A 188 17.39 22.46 4.95
CA LEU A 188 16.47 21.34 5.13
C LEU A 188 15.20 21.84 5.84
N PHE A 189 14.05 21.68 5.20
CA PHE A 189 12.76 22.04 5.80
C PHE A 189 12.05 20.81 6.39
N LEU A 190 11.65 20.87 7.66
CA LEU A 190 10.95 19.82 8.39
C LEU A 190 9.63 20.33 9.00
N GLY A 191 8.80 19.40 9.49
CA GLY A 191 7.57 19.71 10.22
C GLY A 191 7.81 19.62 11.74
N ASN A 192 7.01 18.82 12.42
CA ASN A 192 7.13 18.60 13.86
C ASN A 192 8.45 17.90 14.26
N LEU A 193 9.34 18.62 14.94
CA LEU A 193 10.60 18.08 15.46
C LEU A 193 10.42 17.30 16.78
N GLU A 194 9.32 17.52 17.50
CA GLU A 194 9.05 16.91 18.80
C GLU A 194 8.39 15.53 18.69
N ALA A 195 7.99 15.12 17.48
CA ALA A 195 7.42 13.80 17.24
C ALA A 195 8.43 12.69 17.60
N LYS A 196 8.03 11.76 18.48
CA LYS A 196 8.87 10.68 19.00
C LYS A 196 8.52 9.33 18.41
N ARG A 197 9.53 8.55 18.04
CA ARG A 197 9.37 7.26 17.36
C ARG A 197 10.44 6.26 17.82
N ASP A 198 10.04 5.01 17.86
CA ASP A 198 10.93 3.86 17.78
C ASP A 198 11.42 3.67 16.35
N TRP A 199 12.74 3.78 16.18
CA TRP A 199 13.42 3.65 14.90
C TRP A 199 14.26 2.39 14.87
N SER A 200 13.78 1.41 14.11
CA SER A 200 14.44 0.12 13.95
C SER A 200 15.18 -0.01 12.63
N PHE A 201 16.07 -0.98 12.51
CA PHE A 201 16.78 -1.27 11.27
C PHE A 201 16.05 -2.34 10.44
N ALA A 202 15.68 -1.99 9.20
CA ALA A 202 14.78 -2.81 8.38
C ALA A 202 15.26 -4.26 8.14
N PRO A 203 16.55 -4.55 7.90
CA PRO A 203 17.02 -5.92 7.79
C PRO A 203 16.75 -6.77 9.06
N GLU A 204 16.84 -6.20 10.25
CA GLU A 204 16.53 -6.97 11.47
C GLU A 204 15.04 -7.26 11.62
N CYS A 205 14.19 -6.32 11.18
CA CYS A 205 12.75 -6.56 11.14
C CYS A 205 12.39 -7.69 10.16
N VAL A 206 13.08 -7.79 9.02
CA VAL A 206 12.85 -8.88 8.05
C VAL A 206 13.41 -10.21 8.55
N GLU A 207 14.54 -10.21 9.28
CA GLU A 207 15.02 -11.40 10.01
C GLU A 207 13.95 -11.90 10.99
N ALA A 208 13.32 -11.01 11.75
CA ALA A 208 12.19 -11.36 12.62
C ALA A 208 10.98 -11.91 11.87
N MET A 209 10.62 -11.34 10.72
CA MET A 209 9.52 -11.89 9.89
C MET A 209 9.76 -13.36 9.53
N TRP A 210 11.00 -13.69 9.15
CA TRP A 210 11.38 -15.07 8.88
C TRP A 210 11.30 -15.94 10.15
N LEU A 211 11.79 -15.47 11.29
CA LEU A 211 11.69 -16.20 12.56
C LEU A 211 10.24 -16.50 12.96
N ILE A 212 9.31 -15.56 12.76
CA ILE A 212 7.87 -15.74 13.02
C ILE A 212 7.31 -16.89 12.19
N LEU A 213 7.66 -16.96 10.91
CA LEU A 213 7.19 -18.02 10.01
C LEU A 213 7.75 -19.40 10.35
N ASN A 214 8.90 -19.46 11.04
CA ASN A 214 9.51 -20.71 11.50
C ASN A 214 9.11 -21.08 12.93
N HIS A 215 8.23 -20.32 13.59
CA HIS A 215 7.78 -20.63 14.94
C HIS A 215 6.68 -21.70 14.92
N ASP A 216 6.79 -22.72 15.78
CA ASP A 216 5.88 -23.89 15.83
C ASP A 216 4.40 -23.51 16.05
N LYS A 217 4.15 -22.38 16.74
CA LYS A 217 2.81 -21.88 17.02
C LYS A 217 2.62 -20.52 16.39
N ALA A 218 1.55 -20.37 15.62
CA ALA A 218 1.14 -19.06 15.11
C ALA A 218 0.92 -18.08 16.28
N GLY A 219 1.32 -16.82 16.09
CA GLY A 219 1.14 -15.77 17.08
C GLY A 219 1.55 -14.40 16.55
N ASP A 220 1.09 -13.37 17.25
CA ASP A 220 1.36 -11.98 16.92
C ASP A 220 2.57 -11.44 17.68
N PHE A 221 3.47 -10.78 16.94
CA PHE A 221 4.69 -10.21 17.49
C PHE A 221 4.79 -8.72 17.20
N VAL A 222 5.18 -7.96 18.23
CA VAL A 222 5.60 -6.57 18.12
C VAL A 222 7.11 -6.54 17.90
N LEU A 223 7.53 -5.83 16.85
CA LEU A 223 8.94 -5.66 16.49
C LEU A 223 9.33 -4.18 16.57
N GLY A 224 10.39 -3.88 17.31
CA GLY A 224 10.97 -2.56 17.42
C GLY A 224 12.26 -2.56 18.24
N SER A 225 12.90 -1.40 18.39
CA SER A 225 14.10 -1.25 19.20
C SER A 225 13.76 -1.27 20.70
N GLY A 226 12.56 -0.81 21.06
CA GLY A 226 12.16 -0.53 22.45
C GLY A 226 12.67 0.82 22.96
N GLU A 227 13.26 1.64 22.09
CA GLU A 227 13.78 2.97 22.39
C GLU A 227 13.04 4.01 21.56
N SER A 228 12.59 5.12 22.17
CA SER A 228 11.87 6.18 21.47
C SER A 228 12.64 7.49 21.51
N HIS A 229 12.83 8.08 20.34
CA HIS A 229 13.59 9.32 20.15
C HIS A 229 12.81 10.31 19.29
N SER A 230 13.02 11.60 19.54
CA SER A 230 12.39 12.70 18.80
C SER A 230 13.08 12.98 17.48
N VAL A 231 12.33 13.44 16.46
CA VAL A 231 12.90 13.91 15.18
C VAL A 231 14.04 14.92 15.39
N LYS A 232 13.94 15.76 16.43
CA LYS A 232 15.00 16.67 16.86
C LYS A 232 16.29 15.94 17.23
N GLU A 233 16.23 14.91 18.07
CA GLU A 233 17.41 14.11 18.43
C GLU A 233 18.05 13.46 17.20
N PHE A 234 17.24 13.00 16.23
CA PHE A 234 17.75 12.47 14.96
C PHE A 234 18.54 13.54 14.20
N VAL A 235 17.96 14.73 14.04
CA VAL A 235 18.60 15.87 13.38
C VAL A 235 19.91 16.24 14.09
N GLU A 236 19.88 16.41 15.41
CA GLU A 236 21.04 16.78 16.22
C GLU A 236 22.19 15.80 16.03
N LYS A 237 21.95 14.51 16.22
CA LYS A 237 22.98 13.46 16.09
C LYS A 237 23.44 13.29 14.64
N ALA A 238 22.54 13.41 13.67
CA ALA A 238 22.87 13.27 12.25
C ALA A 238 23.80 14.39 11.75
N PHE A 239 23.50 15.64 12.08
CA PHE A 239 24.35 16.78 11.72
C PHE A 239 25.66 16.78 12.52
N PHE A 240 25.61 16.43 13.81
CA PHE A 240 26.82 16.28 14.62
C PHE A 240 27.79 15.24 14.06
N TYR A 241 27.26 14.11 13.55
CA TYR A 241 28.08 13.05 12.98
C TYR A 241 28.97 13.55 11.82
N VAL A 242 28.48 14.51 11.03
CA VAL A 242 29.24 15.12 9.92
C VAL A 242 29.94 16.44 10.29
N GLY A 243 29.98 16.78 11.57
CA GLY A 243 30.65 17.99 12.07
C GLY A 243 29.93 19.30 11.74
N LEU A 244 28.60 19.27 11.60
CA LEU A 244 27.78 20.46 11.32
C LEU A 244 26.84 20.78 12.51
N ASP A 245 26.55 22.07 12.73
CA ASP A 245 25.45 22.49 13.62
C ASP A 245 24.13 22.52 12.83
N TRP A 246 23.17 21.69 13.23
CA TRP A 246 21.88 21.59 12.56
C TRP A 246 21.10 22.91 12.51
N LYS A 247 21.32 23.84 13.47
CA LYS A 247 20.61 25.12 13.54
C LYS A 247 20.87 26.02 12.35
N ASP A 248 22.03 25.86 11.71
CA ASP A 248 22.41 26.63 10.53
C ASP A 248 21.67 26.17 9.26
N TYR A 249 21.21 24.92 9.24
CA TYR A 249 20.70 24.27 8.03
C TYR A 249 19.21 23.94 8.10
N VAL A 250 18.66 23.66 9.28
CA VAL A 250 17.28 23.19 9.42
C VAL A 250 16.31 24.33 9.67
N LYS A 251 15.17 24.31 8.98
CA LYS A 251 14.04 25.21 9.18
C LYS A 251 12.75 24.42 9.37
N VAL A 252 11.83 24.95 10.17
CA VAL A 252 10.50 24.37 10.36
C VAL A 252 9.52 25.08 9.42
N ASP A 253 8.67 24.32 8.74
CA ASP A 253 7.66 24.83 7.81
C ASP A 253 6.32 24.12 8.06
N SER A 254 5.26 24.91 8.21
CA SER A 254 3.90 24.45 8.53
C SER A 254 3.35 23.47 7.49
N LYS A 255 3.81 23.52 6.23
CA LYS A 255 3.37 22.59 5.18
C LYS A 255 3.74 21.13 5.44
N TYR A 256 4.71 20.88 6.32
CA TYR A 256 5.14 19.53 6.70
C TYR A 256 4.45 19.02 7.98
N TYR A 257 3.59 19.81 8.60
CA TYR A 257 2.75 19.34 9.69
C TYR A 257 1.61 18.50 9.14
N ARG A 258 1.25 17.45 9.88
CA ARG A 258 0.08 16.65 9.59
C ARG A 258 -1.12 17.22 10.35
N PRO A 259 -2.34 17.22 9.76
CA PRO A 259 -3.55 17.64 10.48
C PRO A 259 -3.81 16.85 11.77
N THR A 260 -3.33 15.62 11.83
CA THR A 260 -3.35 14.77 13.02
C THR A 260 -1.99 14.12 13.16
N GLU A 261 -1.37 14.28 14.32
CA GLU A 261 -0.04 13.76 14.60
C GLU A 261 -0.11 12.64 15.63
N VAL A 262 0.79 11.67 15.51
CA VAL A 262 1.04 10.70 16.58
C VAL A 262 2.22 11.22 17.38
N GLU A 263 2.02 11.50 18.67
CA GLU A 263 3.06 12.15 19.48
C GLU A 263 4.23 11.22 19.79
N ASN A 264 3.95 10.01 20.28
CA ASN A 264 4.96 9.05 20.69
C ASN A 264 4.57 7.63 20.27
N LEU A 265 5.50 6.91 19.65
CA LEU A 265 5.39 5.49 19.33
C LEU A 265 6.62 4.75 19.88
N ILE A 266 6.38 3.71 20.68
CA ILE A 266 7.43 2.85 21.25
C ILE A 266 6.97 1.39 21.23
N ALA A 267 7.85 0.49 20.82
CA ALA A 267 7.55 -0.93 20.75
C ALA A 267 7.87 -1.65 22.06
N ASP A 268 7.06 -2.64 22.45
CA ASP A 268 7.45 -3.65 23.43
C ASP A 268 7.72 -4.98 22.72
N ALA A 269 8.99 -5.26 22.43
CA ALA A 269 9.43 -6.48 21.75
C ALA A 269 9.67 -7.67 22.71
N SER A 270 9.16 -7.62 23.95
CA SER A 270 9.39 -8.67 24.96
C SER A 270 8.96 -10.06 24.51
N ASN A 271 7.85 -10.17 23.76
CA ASN A 271 7.38 -11.46 23.24
C ASN A 271 8.29 -12.02 22.15
N ALA A 272 8.76 -11.17 21.22
CA ALA A 272 9.71 -11.58 20.18
C ALA A 272 11.03 -12.06 20.80
N LYS A 273 11.50 -11.40 21.86
CA LYS A 273 12.67 -11.84 22.62
C LYS A 273 12.47 -13.19 23.29
N LYS A 274 11.34 -13.39 23.98
CA LYS A 274 11.08 -14.62 24.75
C LYS A 274 10.83 -15.83 23.85
N LEU A 275 10.06 -15.67 22.78
CA LEU A 275 9.55 -16.79 21.98
C LEU A 275 10.36 -17.04 20.70
N LEU A 276 10.96 -15.99 20.12
CA LEU A 276 11.74 -16.09 18.87
C LEU A 276 13.24 -15.93 19.09
N ASN A 277 13.67 -15.64 20.33
CA ASN A 277 15.05 -15.24 20.66
C ASN A 277 15.55 -14.06 19.80
N TRP A 278 14.63 -13.21 19.33
CA TRP A 278 14.95 -12.06 18.49
C TRP A 278 15.16 -10.81 19.34
N LYS A 279 16.21 -10.06 19.04
CA LYS A 279 16.45 -8.72 19.59
C LYS A 279 17.12 -7.83 18.54
N PRO A 280 16.84 -6.52 18.52
CA PRO A 280 17.55 -5.58 17.67
C PRO A 280 19.05 -5.61 18.00
N LYS A 281 19.90 -5.57 16.97
CA LYS A 281 21.36 -5.46 17.12
C LYS A 281 21.79 -4.04 16.81
N ILE A 282 21.11 -3.33 15.91
CA ILE A 282 21.32 -1.91 15.58
C ILE A 282 20.52 -1.03 16.53
N ASP A 283 21.22 -0.13 17.23
CA ASP A 283 20.63 0.91 18.05
C ASP A 283 20.41 2.20 17.23
N PHE A 284 19.85 3.22 17.88
CA PHE A 284 19.51 4.48 17.25
C PHE A 284 20.72 5.22 16.64
N ASP A 285 21.85 5.26 17.35
CA ASP A 285 23.05 5.97 16.91
C ASP A 285 23.71 5.26 15.73
N ASP A 286 23.78 3.93 15.80
CA ASP A 286 24.26 3.09 14.71
C ASP A 286 23.43 3.28 13.44
N LEU A 287 22.09 3.32 13.57
CA LEU A 287 21.18 3.51 12.44
C LEU A 287 21.45 4.83 11.71
N ILE A 288 21.65 5.92 12.45
CA ILE A 288 21.97 7.24 11.88
C ILE A 288 23.27 7.16 11.05
N LYS A 289 24.33 6.61 11.65
CA LYS A 289 25.65 6.49 10.99
C LYS A 289 25.57 5.67 9.71
N ILE A 290 24.89 4.52 9.77
CA ILE A 290 24.66 3.63 8.62
C ILE A 290 23.96 4.38 7.47
N MET A 291 22.92 5.14 7.78
CA MET A 291 22.15 5.86 6.77
C MET A 291 22.93 7.04 6.16
N ILE A 292 23.67 7.78 6.98
CA ILE A 292 24.47 8.93 6.50
C ILE A 292 25.63 8.46 5.62
N ASP A 293 26.41 7.47 6.06
CA ASP A 293 27.54 6.97 5.26
C ASP A 293 27.08 6.50 3.88
N ALA A 294 25.95 5.78 3.81
CA ALA A 294 25.39 5.30 2.55
C ALA A 294 24.88 6.43 1.64
N ASP A 295 24.25 7.47 2.21
CA ASP A 295 23.79 8.63 1.42
C ASP A 295 24.96 9.54 1.00
N MET A 296 26.04 9.62 1.78
CA MET A 296 27.29 10.27 1.39
C MET A 296 27.94 9.55 0.20
N GLU A 297 28.10 8.23 0.29
CA GLU A 297 28.64 7.40 -0.80
C GLU A 297 27.79 7.54 -2.07
N SER A 298 26.45 7.47 -1.93
CA SER A 298 25.51 7.67 -3.04
C SER A 298 25.62 9.07 -3.69
N ALA A 299 26.04 10.08 -2.92
CA ALA A 299 26.27 11.44 -3.40
C ALA A 299 27.67 11.65 -4.01
N GLY A 300 28.51 10.61 -4.04
CA GLY A 300 29.90 10.67 -4.51
C GLY A 300 30.87 11.29 -3.49
N LEU A 301 30.47 11.36 -2.22
CA LEU A 301 31.31 11.83 -1.13
C LEU A 301 32.01 10.64 -0.47
N LYS A 302 33.19 10.87 0.11
CA LYS A 302 33.84 9.87 0.96
C LYS A 302 33.10 9.78 2.30
N PRO A 303 32.49 8.62 2.66
CA PRO A 303 31.83 8.46 3.94
C PRO A 303 32.83 8.54 5.11
N ILE A 304 32.33 8.84 6.31
CA ILE A 304 33.12 8.81 7.54
C ILE A 304 33.49 7.35 7.86
N GLY A 305 32.55 6.44 7.63
CA GLY A 305 32.77 5.00 7.61
C GLY A 305 32.44 4.27 8.92
N GLU A 306 31.99 4.98 9.96
CA GLU A 306 31.58 4.30 11.20
C GLU A 306 30.33 3.44 10.99
N GLY A 307 29.38 3.88 10.16
CA GLY A 307 28.19 3.11 9.82
C GLY A 307 28.54 1.82 9.08
N LEU A 308 29.49 1.89 8.16
CA LEU A 308 30.02 0.70 7.47
C LEU A 308 30.71 -0.26 8.46
N ASN A 309 31.53 0.29 9.36
CA ASN A 309 32.21 -0.49 10.41
C ASN A 309 31.22 -1.16 11.37
N VAL A 310 30.13 -0.48 11.73
CA VAL A 310 29.05 -1.04 12.55
C VAL A 310 28.42 -2.26 11.89
N ILE A 311 28.12 -2.16 10.59
CA ILE A 311 27.53 -3.27 9.82
C ILE A 311 28.49 -4.46 9.79
N GLU A 312 29.77 -4.23 9.49
CA GLU A 312 30.77 -5.30 9.46
C GLU A 312 30.97 -5.94 10.83
N ARG A 313 31.03 -5.13 11.90
CA ARG A 313 31.20 -5.62 13.28
C ARG A 313 30.00 -6.42 13.77
N LYS A 314 28.77 -5.96 13.53
CA LYS A 314 27.55 -6.57 14.09
C LYS A 314 27.01 -7.71 13.23
N PHE A 315 27.28 -7.71 11.93
CA PHE A 315 26.77 -8.73 11.01
C PHE A 315 27.87 -9.48 10.26
N GLY A 316 28.94 -8.82 9.82
CA GLY A 316 30.07 -9.43 9.11
C GLY A 316 29.62 -10.41 8.04
N LYS A 317 30.10 -11.66 8.12
CA LYS A 317 29.74 -12.76 7.20
C LYS A 317 28.26 -13.19 7.28
N ASN A 318 27.56 -12.88 8.37
CA ASN A 318 26.15 -13.20 8.58
C ASN A 318 25.20 -12.14 7.99
N LYS A 319 25.73 -11.11 7.32
CA LYS A 319 24.94 -10.12 6.59
C LYS A 319 24.24 -10.81 5.41
N TRP A 320 22.94 -11.06 5.56
CA TRP A 320 22.12 -11.76 4.56
C TRP A 320 21.57 -10.85 3.46
N TRP A 321 21.53 -9.53 3.70
CA TRP A 321 21.06 -8.55 2.72
C TRP A 321 22.23 -7.91 1.97
N LYS A 322 22.03 -7.61 0.70
CA LYS A 322 23.01 -6.85 -0.09
C LYS A 322 22.77 -5.36 0.07
N GLY A 323 23.84 -4.57 0.15
CA GLY A 323 23.80 -3.16 -0.23
C GLY A 323 23.72 -3.09 -1.76
N ASN A 324 23.00 -2.10 -2.30
CA ASN A 324 23.21 -1.75 -3.71
C ASN A 324 24.28 -0.67 -3.76
#